data_AF-A0A485D0U0-F1
#
_entry.id   AF-A0A485D0U0-F1
#
_cell.length_a   1.000
_cell.length_b   1.000
_cell.length_c   1.000
_cell.angle_alpha   90.00
_cell.angle_beta   90.00
_cell.angle_gamma   90.00
#
_symmetry.space_group_name_H-M   'P 1'
#
loop_
_entity.id
_entity.type
_entity.pdbx_description
1 polymer ?
#
loop_
_entity_poly.entity_id
_entity_poly.type
_entity_poly.pdbx_seq_one_letter_code
_entity_poly.pdbx_strand_id
1 'polypeptide(L)' 'MVAIIQLAIAVGSTVGGFVFDNQGWQSGFALSAALLLSAAVMTWFALRQQGGIRSL' A
#
# COMPACT_ATOMS: atom_id res chain seq x y z
N MET A 1 19.21 3.93 -8.06
CA MET A 1 17.96 3.15 -8.25
C MET A 1 17.09 3.04 -6.97
N VAL A 2 17.38 3.82 -5.92
CA VAL A 2 16.70 3.75 -4.59
C VAL A 2 15.58 4.77 -4.40
N ALA A 3 15.64 5.89 -5.12
CA ALA A 3 14.74 7.04 -4.92
C ALA A 3 13.26 6.68 -5.10
N ILE A 4 12.95 5.78 -6.03
CA ILE A 4 11.58 5.33 -6.30
C ILE A 4 11.04 4.48 -5.15
N ILE A 5 11.90 3.67 -4.53
CA ILE A 5 11.53 2.82 -3.40
C ILE A 5 11.33 3.69 -2.15
N GLN A 6 12.22 4.66 -1.89
CA GLN A 6 12.07 5.61 -0.80
C GLN A 6 10.83 6.48 -0.96
N LEU A 7 10.50 6.90 -2.19
CA LEU A 7 9.28 7.65 -2.46
C LEU A 7 8.03 6.80 -2.18
N ALA A 8 8.01 5.53 -2.58
CA ALA A 8 6.90 4.63 -2.30
C ALA A 8 6.70 4.38 -0.79
N ILE A 9 7.80 4.23 -0.05
CA ILE A 9 7.76 4.04 1.41
C ILE A 9 7.30 5.32 2.12
N ALA A 10 7.80 6.48 1.69
CA ALA A 10 7.41 7.78 2.24
C ALA A 10 5.90 8.02 2.06
N VAL A 11 5.37 7.81 0.84
CA VAL A 11 3.94 7.95 0.56
C VAL A 11 3.11 6.94 1.36
N GLY A 12 3.55 5.68 1.45
CA GLY A 12 2.89 4.65 2.24
C GLY A 12 2.83 4.98 3.73
N SER A 13 3.91 5.54 4.28
CA SER A 13 3.97 5.96 5.69
C SER A 13 3.13 7.21 5.96
N THR A 14 3.05 8.16 5.02
CA THR A 14 2.21 9.36 5.16
C THR A 14 0.72 8.98 5.12
N VAL A 15 0.32 8.15 4.16
CA VAL A 15 -1.08 7.71 4.03
C VAL A 15 -1.47 6.80 5.21
N GLY A 16 -0.59 5.89 5.62
CA GLY A 16 -0.81 5.03 6.78
C GLY A 16 -0.90 5.80 8.10
N GLY A 17 -0.01 6.78 8.32
CA GLY A 17 -0.01 7.61 9.53
C GLY A 17 -1.22 8.55 9.62
N PHE A 18 -1.62 9.16 8.50
CA PHE A 18 -2.78 10.05 8.45
C PHE A 18 -4.11 9.30 8.73
N VAL A 19 -4.24 8.06 8.24
CA VAL A 19 -5.40 7.20 8.54
C VAL A 19 -5.42 6.75 10.01
N PHE A 20 -4.24 6.64 10.63
CA PHE A 20 -4.10 6.25 12.04
C PHE A 20 -4.33 7.40 13.02
N ASP A 21 -4.09 8.64 12.61
CA ASP A 21 -4.24 9.83 13.46
C ASP A 21 -5.72 10.18 13.72
N ASN A 22 -6.62 9.82 12.80
CA ASN A 22 -8.03 10.24 12.83
C ASN A 22 -8.95 9.37 13.74
N GLN A 23 -8.40 8.77 14.81
CA GLN A 23 -9.04 7.67 15.55
C GLN A 23 -9.91 8.13 16.73
N GLY A 24 -11.23 8.20 16.50
CA GLY A 24 -12.28 7.98 17.49
C GLY A 24 -13.40 7.14 16.86
N TRP A 25 -13.84 6.03 17.51
CA TRP A 25 -14.93 5.07 17.15
C TRP A 25 -15.03 4.49 15.71
N GLN A 26 -14.41 5.08 14.69
CA GLN A 26 -14.38 4.67 13.27
C GLN A 26 -13.25 3.66 12.95
N SER A 27 -12.55 3.19 13.99
CA SER A 27 -11.31 2.42 13.93
C SER A 27 -11.37 1.13 13.10
N GLY A 28 -12.45 0.35 13.23
CA GLY A 28 -12.55 -0.96 12.57
C GLY A 28 -12.62 -0.88 11.05
N PHE A 29 -13.29 0.16 10.52
CA PHE A 29 -13.39 0.38 9.08
C PHE A 29 -12.05 0.85 8.51
N ALA A 30 -11.33 1.72 9.23
CA ALA A 30 -10.00 2.18 8.84
C ALA A 30 -8.97 1.04 8.84
N LEU A 31 -9.01 0.14 9.83
CA LEU A 31 -8.17 -1.06 9.89
C LEU A 31 -8.42 -1.99 8.71
N SER A 32 -9.69 -2.23 8.39
CA SER A 32 -10.09 -3.06 7.25
C SER A 32 -9.70 -2.41 5.91
N ALA A 33 -9.85 -1.09 5.79
CA ALA A 33 -9.43 -0.33 4.61
C ALA A 33 -7.91 -0.36 4.42
N ALA A 34 -7.12 -0.26 5.49
CA ALA A 34 -5.67 -0.40 5.44
C ALA A 34 -5.23 -1.81 5.00
N LEU A 35 -5.91 -2.85 5.49
CA LEU A 35 -5.71 -4.23 5.04
C LEU A 35 -6.10 -4.43 3.57
N LEU A 36 -7.20 -3.82 3.12
CA LEU A 36 -7.62 -3.90 1.71
C LEU A 36 -6.62 -3.18 0.79
N LEU A 37 -6.11 -2.02 1.21
CA LEU A 37 -5.12 -1.25 0.48
C LEU A 37 -3.77 -1.98 0.40
N SER A 38 -3.32 -2.61 1.48
CA SER A 38 -2.09 -3.41 1.45
C SER A 38 -2.24 -4.63 0.55
N ALA A 39 -3.39 -5.31 0.59
CA ALA A 39 -3.72 -6.38 -0.35
C ALA A 39 -3.73 -5.89 -1.80
N ALA A 40 -4.34 -4.73 -2.09
CA ALA A 40 -4.37 -4.14 -3.43
C ALA A 40 -2.96 -3.79 -3.95
N VAL A 41 -2.09 -3.25 -3.10
CA VAL A 41 -0.68 -2.99 -3.44
C VAL A 41 0.04 -4.30 -3.75
N MET A 42 -0.20 -5.35 -2.97
CA MET A 42 0.40 -6.67 -3.17
C MET A 42 -0.04 -7.30 -4.50
N THR A 43 -1.35 -7.23 -4.82
CA THR A 43 -1.91 -7.66 -6.10
C THR A 43 -1.35 -6.86 -7.28
N TRP A 44 -1.22 -5.55 -7.13
CA TRP A 44 -0.63 -4.68 -8.15
C TRP A 44 0.84 -5.02 -8.42
N PHE A 45 1.61 -5.31 -7.36
CA PHE A 45 2.99 -5.75 -7.50
C PHE A 45 3.06 -7.13 -8.17
N ALA A 46 2.18 -8.06 -7.80
CA ALA A 46 2.10 -9.39 -8.41
C ALA A 46 1.75 -9.30 -9.90
N LEU A 47 0.83 -8.41 -10.29
CA LEU A 47 0.50 -8.10 -11.69
C LEU A 47 1.69 -7.53 -12.45
N ARG A 48 2.46 -6.62 -11.84
CA ARG A 48 3.69 -6.09 -12.44
C ARG A 48 4.79 -7.14 -12.59
N GLN A 49 4.90 -8.07 -11.64
CA GLN A 49 5.81 -9.22 -11.74
C GLN A 49 5.35 -10.19 -12.85
N GLN A 50 4.06 -10.49 -12.94
CA GLN A 50 3.51 -11.34 -14.01
C GLN A 50 3.65 -10.72 -15.40
N GLY A 51 3.56 -9.40 -15.53
CA GLY A 51 3.85 -8.68 -16.79
C GLY A 51 5.29 -8.84 -17.27
N GLY A 52 6.24 -9.10 -16.38
CA GLY A 52 7.63 -9.46 -16.74
C GLY A 52 7.82 -10.95 -17.05
N ILE A 53 7.12 -11.83 -16.32
CA ILE A 53 7.25 -13.30 -16.45
C ILE A 53 6.67 -13.82 -17.77
N ARG A 54 5.68 -13.15 -18.36
CA ARG A 54 5.00 -13.60 -19.59
C ARG A 54 5.73 -13.25 -20.90
N SER A 55 6.99 -12.80 -20.81
CA SER A 55 7.83 -12.40 -21.96
C SER A 55 9.04 -13.32 -22.21
N LEU A 56 9.14 -14.44 -21.48
CA LEU A 56 10.06 -15.55 -21.74
C LEU A 56 9.30 -16.76 -22.30
#